data_AF-A0A960FTV4-F1
#
_entry.id   AF-A0A960FTV4-F1
#
_cell.length_a   1.000
_cell.length_b   1.000
_cell.length_c   1.000
_cell.angle_alpha   90.00
_cell.angle_beta   90.00
_cell.angle_gamma   90.00
#
_symmetry.space_group_name_H-M   'P 1'
#
loop_
_entity.id
_entity.type
_entity.pdbx_description
1 polymer ?
#
loop_
_entity_poly.entity_id
_entity_poly.type
_entity_poly.pdbx_seq_one_letter_code
_entity_poly.pdbx_strand_id
1 'polypeptide(L)'
;MYAIRGSTATSQNEIFAERERTSTGRTANLDWLADRLADLGAPDEGETLVLLLGGRSAYDFRVRVAQSHLRDDMSPSHWSHAALVDAVADPLGSTSLREVALEPRDGFGMPATTNAVQTTTLDWYADPELVPNIAVLCVPTPTSAWRGRSDAPGRSEQTSVLEQFTQQRVIVDMPALVLRWLGFVWGVGKSGNPVLDGDGVPSAVMIETLVTAAGYDLTPGLDSRAATPEGFWQTARWWHTYFALQDRRPVRGYYWVADRLDYAPSRLRAGA
;
A
#
# COMPACT_ATOMS: atom_id res chain seq x y z
N MET A 1 2.80 18.27 -8.44
CA MET A 1 4.05 17.82 -9.09
C MET A 1 4.60 16.72 -8.19
N TYR A 2 4.59 15.46 -8.64
CA TYR A 2 4.80 14.31 -7.75
C TYR A 2 6.25 14.16 -7.27
N ALA A 3 6.38 13.65 -6.04
CA ALA A 3 7.60 13.54 -5.24
C ALA A 3 8.84 13.06 -6.02
N ILE A 4 8.72 12.04 -6.88
CA ILE A 4 9.87 11.36 -7.51
C ILE A 4 10.89 12.32 -8.14
N ARG A 5 10.44 13.43 -8.73
CA ARG A 5 11.32 14.45 -9.32
C ARG A 5 12.19 15.22 -8.34
N GLY A 6 11.95 15.06 -7.04
CA GLY A 6 12.69 15.68 -5.95
C GLY A 6 13.79 14.80 -5.35
N SER A 7 13.87 13.50 -5.68
CA SER A 7 14.95 12.67 -5.17
C SER A 7 16.29 13.01 -5.86
N THR A 8 17.36 13.03 -5.07
CA THR A 8 18.74 13.23 -5.54
C THR A 8 19.49 11.90 -5.76
N ALA A 9 18.84 10.75 -5.58
CA ALA A 9 19.49 9.45 -5.72
C ALA A 9 19.88 9.15 -7.18
N THR A 10 21.09 8.64 -7.39
CA THR A 10 21.61 8.26 -8.70
C THR A 10 21.48 6.77 -9.01
N SER A 11 21.10 5.96 -8.03
CA SER A 11 20.88 4.51 -8.14
C SER A 11 19.68 4.10 -7.29
N GLN A 12 19.19 2.86 -7.50
CA GLN A 12 18.11 2.31 -6.69
C GLN A 12 18.63 1.83 -5.34
N ASN A 13 17.72 1.79 -4.37
CA ASN A 13 17.97 1.28 -3.03
C ASN A 13 18.26 -0.22 -3.05
N GLU A 14 19.49 -0.62 -2.72
CA GLU A 14 19.93 -2.02 -2.77
C GLU A 14 19.24 -2.92 -1.73
N ILE A 15 18.79 -2.34 -0.60
CA ILE A 15 18.08 -3.08 0.44
C ILE A 15 16.56 -3.20 0.18
N PHE A 16 16.09 -2.71 -0.97
CA PHE A 16 14.74 -2.94 -1.48
C PHE A 16 14.81 -3.55 -2.89
N ALA A 17 14.74 -4.87 -2.96
CA ALA A 17 15.14 -5.61 -4.17
C ALA A 17 14.01 -6.46 -4.77
N GLU A 18 14.08 -6.67 -6.08
CA GLU A 18 13.21 -7.61 -6.77
C GLU A 18 13.61 -9.05 -6.43
N ARG A 19 12.62 -9.89 -6.09
CA ARG A 19 12.81 -11.31 -5.80
C ARG A 19 11.70 -12.12 -6.43
N GLU A 20 12.08 -12.98 -7.36
CA GLU A 20 11.13 -13.83 -8.07
C GLU A 20 10.42 -14.81 -7.14
N ARG A 21 9.15 -15.06 -7.46
CA ARG A 21 8.35 -16.11 -6.86
C ARG A 21 8.69 -17.45 -7.50
N THR A 22 9.09 -18.39 -6.66
CA THR A 22 9.48 -19.75 -7.04
C THR A 22 8.32 -20.74 -6.95
N SER A 23 7.39 -20.50 -6.04
CA SER A 23 6.18 -21.32 -5.84
C SER A 23 5.11 -21.01 -6.88
N THR A 24 4.25 -21.99 -7.16
CA THR A 24 3.10 -21.86 -8.06
C THR A 24 1.82 -22.34 -7.36
N GLY A 25 0.67 -21.97 -7.92
CA GLY A 25 -0.63 -22.33 -7.36
C GLY A 25 -1.22 -21.25 -6.43
N ARG A 26 -2.40 -21.54 -5.87
CA ARG A 26 -3.28 -20.55 -5.22
C ARG A 26 -2.76 -19.97 -3.90
N THR A 27 -1.71 -20.56 -3.33
CA THR A 27 -1.07 -20.08 -2.09
C THR A 27 0.29 -19.45 -2.33
N ALA A 28 0.71 -19.30 -3.58
CA ALA A 28 2.07 -18.93 -3.91
C ALA A 28 2.46 -17.52 -3.44
N ASN A 29 1.51 -16.59 -3.23
CA ASN A 29 1.82 -15.32 -2.55
C ASN A 29 2.19 -15.51 -1.09
N LEU A 30 1.56 -16.47 -0.38
CA LEU A 30 1.88 -16.76 1.01
C LEU A 30 3.27 -17.39 1.12
N ASP A 31 3.58 -18.35 0.26
CA ASP A 31 4.90 -18.99 0.25
C ASP A 31 6.00 -17.97 -0.07
N TRP A 32 5.79 -17.11 -1.08
CA TRP A 32 6.72 -16.03 -1.39
C TRP A 32 6.91 -15.08 -0.20
N LEU A 33 5.83 -14.68 0.46
CA LEU A 33 5.94 -13.77 1.61
C LEU A 33 6.64 -14.45 2.79
N ALA A 34 6.39 -15.74 3.04
CA ALA A 34 7.07 -16.50 4.09
C ALA A 34 8.59 -16.51 3.87
N ASP A 35 9.04 -16.82 2.65
CA ASP A 35 10.45 -16.79 2.28
C ASP A 35 11.06 -15.40 2.48
N ARG A 36 10.34 -14.36 2.03
CA ARG A 36 10.82 -12.97 2.13
C ARG A 36 10.85 -12.45 3.57
N LEU A 37 9.90 -12.84 4.41
CA LEU A 37 9.93 -12.51 5.84
C LEU A 37 11.07 -13.24 6.55
N ALA A 38 11.37 -14.49 6.16
CA ALA A 38 12.53 -15.21 6.69
C ALA A 38 13.85 -14.52 6.28
N ASP A 39 13.97 -14.06 5.02
CA ASP A 39 15.14 -13.32 4.52
C ASP A 39 15.33 -11.98 5.24
N LEU A 40 14.23 -11.28 5.55
CA LEU A 40 14.26 -10.00 6.27
C LEU A 40 14.64 -10.15 7.75
N GLY A 41 14.62 -11.38 8.28
CA GLY A 41 14.64 -11.65 9.72
C GLY A 41 13.29 -11.32 10.37
N ALA A 42 13.10 -11.75 11.63
CA ALA A 42 11.93 -11.33 12.39
C ALA A 42 11.81 -9.79 12.31
N PRO A 43 10.65 -9.23 11.91
CA PRO A 43 10.48 -7.79 11.86
C PRO A 43 10.89 -7.23 13.22
N ASP A 44 11.90 -6.35 13.24
CA ASP A 44 12.34 -5.74 14.49
C ASP A 44 11.13 -5.08 15.16
N GLU A 45 11.07 -5.06 16.49
CA GLU A 45 10.03 -4.35 17.24
C GLU A 45 9.89 -2.87 16.80
N GLY A 46 10.93 -2.33 16.14
CA GLY A 46 11.02 -1.00 15.56
C GLY A 46 10.55 -0.84 14.11
N GLU A 47 9.92 -1.85 13.49
CA GLU A 47 9.45 -1.81 12.11
C GLU A 47 7.96 -2.16 11.96
N THR A 48 7.33 -1.57 10.94
CA THR A 48 5.96 -1.82 10.53
C THR A 48 6.01 -2.43 9.14
N LEU A 49 5.28 -3.52 8.92
CA LEU A 49 5.19 -4.13 7.60
C LEU A 49 4.02 -3.53 6.82
N VAL A 50 4.32 -3.08 5.61
CA VAL A 50 3.35 -2.63 4.62
C VAL A 50 3.42 -3.56 3.42
N LEU A 51 2.28 -4.08 2.99
CA LEU A 51 2.15 -4.85 1.75
C LEU A 51 1.73 -3.93 0.62
N LEU A 52 2.34 -4.09 -0.55
CA LEU A 52 1.80 -3.54 -1.80
C LEU A 52 1.30 -4.69 -2.66
N LEU A 53 0.13 -4.49 -3.24
CA LEU A 53 -0.59 -5.52 -3.98
C LEU A 53 -1.00 -4.93 -5.33
N GLY A 54 -0.76 -5.68 -6.40
CA GLY A 54 -1.23 -5.34 -7.74
C GLY A 54 -2.14 -6.43 -8.26
N GLY A 55 -3.44 -6.18 -8.22
CA GLY A 55 -4.45 -7.11 -8.70
C GLY A 55 -4.77 -6.98 -10.19
N ARG A 56 -5.69 -7.83 -10.65
CA ARG A 56 -6.17 -7.89 -12.05
C ARG A 56 -7.66 -7.58 -12.21
N SER A 57 -8.38 -7.28 -11.14
CA SER A 57 -9.79 -6.91 -11.26
C SER A 57 -9.95 -5.62 -12.08
N ALA A 58 -11.18 -5.33 -12.49
CA ALA A 58 -11.48 -4.06 -13.16
C ALA A 58 -11.16 -2.84 -12.25
N TYR A 59 -11.30 -2.99 -10.93
CA TYR A 59 -10.90 -1.97 -9.95
C TYR A 59 -9.39 -1.77 -9.98
N ASP A 60 -8.63 -2.86 -9.84
CA ASP A 60 -7.18 -2.82 -9.80
C ASP A 60 -6.59 -2.21 -11.06
N PHE A 61 -7.08 -2.62 -12.22
CA PHE A 61 -6.66 -2.07 -13.50
C PHE A 61 -6.83 -0.55 -13.55
N ARG A 62 -8.01 -0.04 -13.18
CA ARG A 62 -8.29 1.41 -13.23
C ARG A 62 -7.45 2.18 -12.21
N VAL A 63 -7.23 1.64 -11.02
CA VAL A 63 -6.36 2.26 -10.00
C VAL A 63 -4.91 2.30 -10.47
N ARG A 64 -4.42 1.24 -11.12
CA ARG A 64 -3.07 1.18 -11.69
C ARG A 64 -2.89 2.19 -12.82
N VAL A 65 -3.87 2.33 -13.71
CA VAL A 65 -3.87 3.32 -14.80
C VAL A 65 -3.93 4.75 -14.27
N ALA A 66 -4.76 5.02 -13.26
CA ALA A 66 -4.88 6.34 -12.63
C ALA A 66 -3.54 6.87 -12.11
N GLN A 67 -2.71 5.98 -11.58
CA GLN A 67 -1.38 6.27 -11.05
C GLN A 67 -0.29 6.41 -12.13
N SER A 68 -0.60 6.26 -13.42
CA SER A 68 0.41 6.35 -14.50
C SER A 68 1.14 7.71 -14.54
N HIS A 69 0.45 8.78 -14.18
CA HIS A 69 1.00 10.14 -14.08
C HIS A 69 2.06 10.31 -12.99
N LEU A 70 2.22 9.31 -12.13
CA LEU A 70 3.29 9.28 -11.12
C LEU A 70 4.62 8.84 -11.71
N ARG A 71 4.61 8.20 -12.88
CA ARG A 71 5.78 7.62 -13.51
C ARG A 71 6.24 8.46 -14.70
N ASP A 72 7.55 8.56 -14.87
CA ASP A 72 8.13 9.30 -16.00
C ASP A 72 7.85 8.63 -17.35
N ASP A 73 7.66 7.30 -17.36
CA ASP A 73 7.32 6.52 -18.55
C ASP A 73 5.82 6.49 -18.86
N MET A 74 4.98 7.10 -18.01
CA MET A 74 3.51 7.07 -18.10
C MET A 74 2.91 5.65 -18.18
N SER A 75 3.67 4.63 -17.82
CA SER A 75 3.13 3.28 -17.71
C SER A 75 2.18 3.20 -16.51
N PRO A 76 1.14 2.34 -16.54
CA PRO A 76 0.35 2.08 -15.36
C PRO A 76 1.22 1.59 -14.19
N SER A 77 0.84 1.96 -12.98
CA SER A 77 1.46 1.48 -11.75
C SER A 77 1.44 -0.06 -11.67
N HIS A 78 2.41 -0.65 -10.98
CA HIS A 78 2.39 -2.09 -10.67
C HIS A 78 1.43 -2.42 -9.51
N TRP A 79 0.97 -1.41 -8.77
CA TRP A 79 0.32 -1.52 -7.48
C TRP A 79 -1.06 -0.86 -7.50
N SER A 80 -2.10 -1.61 -7.11
CA SER A 80 -3.46 -1.10 -6.98
C SER A 80 -3.87 -0.86 -5.53
N HIS A 81 -3.22 -1.53 -4.57
CA HIS A 81 -3.63 -1.53 -3.18
C HIS A 81 -2.44 -1.63 -2.24
N ALA A 82 -2.65 -1.20 -1.00
CA ALA A 82 -1.71 -1.37 0.09
C ALA A 82 -2.42 -1.86 1.35
N ALA A 83 -1.73 -2.63 2.18
CA ALA A 83 -2.29 -3.12 3.44
C ALA A 83 -1.23 -3.04 4.55
N LEU A 84 -1.69 -2.72 5.76
CA LEU A 84 -0.86 -2.65 6.95
C LEU A 84 -0.94 -3.97 7.70
N VAL A 85 0.19 -4.57 8.06
CA VAL A 85 0.20 -5.84 8.80
C VAL A 85 0.11 -5.55 10.30
N ASP A 86 -0.92 -6.08 10.97
CA ASP A 86 -1.10 -5.89 12.42
C ASP A 86 -0.11 -6.75 13.23
N ALA A 87 -0.13 -8.05 12.97
CA ALA A 87 0.76 -9.04 13.58
C ALA A 87 0.83 -10.28 12.70
N VAL A 88 2.05 -10.72 12.38
CA VAL A 88 2.28 -11.94 11.61
C VAL A 88 1.82 -13.14 12.44
N ALA A 89 0.95 -13.97 11.85
CA ALA A 89 0.42 -15.17 12.48
C ALA A 89 1.06 -16.44 11.89
N ASP A 90 0.92 -17.55 12.61
CA ASP A 90 1.20 -18.89 12.10
C ASP A 90 -0.09 -19.73 12.21
N PRO A 91 -0.71 -20.17 11.10
CA PRO A 91 -0.24 -20.05 9.71
C PRO A 91 -0.28 -18.62 9.15
N LEU A 92 0.62 -18.33 8.21
CA LEU A 92 0.80 -16.99 7.63
C LEU A 92 -0.48 -16.40 7.02
N GLY A 93 -1.33 -17.23 6.40
CA GLY A 93 -2.61 -16.79 5.83
C GLY A 93 -3.59 -16.19 6.85
N SER A 94 -3.45 -16.51 8.15
CA SER A 94 -4.26 -15.94 9.23
C SER A 94 -3.74 -14.58 9.73
N THR A 95 -2.65 -14.07 9.15
CA THR A 95 -2.09 -12.76 9.47
C THR A 95 -3.13 -11.68 9.23
N SER A 96 -3.39 -10.88 10.26
CA SER A 96 -4.39 -9.82 10.20
C SER A 96 -3.82 -8.59 9.50
N LEU A 97 -4.64 -8.02 8.62
CA LEU A 97 -4.33 -6.81 7.85
C LEU A 97 -5.33 -5.70 8.19
N ARG A 98 -4.86 -4.46 8.20
CA ARG A 98 -5.67 -3.24 8.23
C ARG A 98 -5.58 -2.53 6.89
N GLU A 99 -6.72 -2.13 6.37
CA GLU A 99 -6.79 -1.51 5.05
C GLU A 99 -8.07 -0.69 4.86
N VAL A 100 -8.06 0.12 3.81
CA VAL A 100 -9.28 0.69 3.22
C VAL A 100 -9.33 0.26 1.77
N ALA A 101 -9.98 -0.89 1.51
CA ALA A 101 -10.11 -1.47 0.19
C ALA A 101 -11.32 -0.90 -0.57
N LEU A 102 -11.19 -0.83 -1.90
CA LEU A 102 -12.28 -0.51 -2.83
C LEU A 102 -13.17 -1.72 -3.14
N GLU A 103 -12.69 -2.92 -2.82
CA GLU A 103 -13.44 -4.18 -2.92
C GLU A 103 -13.17 -5.02 -1.67
N PRO A 104 -13.74 -4.63 -0.52
CA PRO A 104 -13.55 -5.37 0.74
C PRO A 104 -14.15 -6.77 0.65
N ARG A 105 -13.43 -7.76 1.22
CA ARG A 105 -13.82 -9.19 1.24
C ARG A 105 -15.25 -9.42 1.72
N ASP A 106 -15.63 -8.76 2.81
CA ASP A 106 -16.95 -8.91 3.45
C ASP A 106 -17.96 -7.82 3.03
N GLY A 107 -17.62 -7.04 2.00
CA GLY A 107 -18.39 -5.86 1.59
C GLY A 107 -18.16 -4.64 2.48
N PHE A 108 -18.82 -3.53 2.14
CA PHE A 108 -18.56 -2.23 2.78
C PHE A 108 -19.19 -2.06 4.17
N GLY A 109 -20.20 -2.86 4.53
CA GLY A 109 -20.98 -2.65 5.75
C GLY A 109 -21.49 -1.21 5.86
N MET A 110 -21.18 -0.55 6.97
CA MET A 110 -21.41 0.89 7.18
C MET A 110 -20.07 1.62 7.38
N PRO A 111 -19.37 2.05 6.30
CA PRO A 111 -18.02 2.62 6.39
C PRO A 111 -17.90 3.81 7.35
N ALA A 112 -19.01 4.51 7.58
CA ALA A 112 -19.12 5.59 8.53
C ALA A 112 -18.69 5.24 9.97
N THR A 113 -18.87 3.99 10.41
CA THR A 113 -18.63 3.60 11.82
C THR A 113 -17.15 3.39 12.14
N THR A 114 -16.32 3.13 11.13
CA THR A 114 -14.89 2.82 11.29
C THR A 114 -13.99 3.71 10.44
N ASN A 115 -14.52 4.83 9.93
CA ASN A 115 -13.83 5.65 8.92
C ASN A 115 -13.32 4.78 7.75
N ALA A 116 -14.17 3.87 7.27
CA ALA A 116 -13.92 2.88 6.22
C ALA A 116 -12.77 1.89 6.47
N VAL A 117 -12.11 1.93 7.64
CA VAL A 117 -11.07 0.96 8.02
C VAL A 117 -11.70 -0.42 8.14
N GLN A 118 -11.07 -1.38 7.48
CA GLN A 118 -11.45 -2.77 7.43
C GLN A 118 -10.34 -3.64 8.03
N THR A 119 -10.73 -4.82 8.49
CA THR A 119 -9.80 -5.88 8.84
C THR A 119 -10.06 -7.07 7.95
N THR A 120 -8.98 -7.60 7.37
CA THR A 120 -9.00 -8.84 6.61
C THR A 120 -7.85 -9.73 7.07
N THR A 121 -7.74 -10.89 6.43
CA THR A 121 -6.63 -11.82 6.62
C THR A 121 -5.86 -11.99 5.31
N LEU A 122 -4.56 -12.27 5.44
CA LEU A 122 -3.64 -12.33 4.31
C LEU A 122 -4.01 -13.40 3.27
N ASP A 123 -4.74 -14.46 3.66
CA ASP A 123 -5.28 -15.46 2.73
C ASP A 123 -6.14 -14.85 1.61
N TRP A 124 -6.74 -13.68 1.83
CA TRP A 124 -7.48 -12.95 0.80
C TRP A 124 -6.63 -12.62 -0.44
N TYR A 125 -5.33 -12.49 -0.25
CA TYR A 125 -4.36 -12.15 -1.30
C TYR A 125 -3.45 -13.33 -1.67
N ALA A 126 -3.80 -14.56 -1.30
CA ALA A 126 -2.96 -15.74 -1.51
C ALA A 126 -2.75 -16.09 -3.00
N ASP A 127 -3.73 -15.79 -3.85
CA ASP A 127 -3.81 -16.29 -5.22
C ASP A 127 -3.05 -15.40 -6.23
N PRO A 128 -1.93 -15.87 -6.84
CA PRO A 128 -1.21 -15.16 -7.90
C PRO A 128 -2.06 -14.75 -9.10
N GLU A 129 -3.10 -15.51 -9.42
CA GLU A 129 -3.90 -15.23 -10.61
C GLU A 129 -4.74 -13.96 -10.44
N LEU A 130 -5.16 -13.69 -9.20
CA LEU A 130 -5.91 -12.50 -8.81
C LEU A 130 -4.96 -11.36 -8.44
N VAL A 131 -3.88 -11.67 -7.72
CA VAL A 131 -2.87 -10.72 -7.22
C VAL A 131 -1.48 -11.12 -7.71
N PRO A 132 -1.14 -10.81 -8.98
CA PRO A 132 0.12 -11.19 -9.59
C PRO A 132 1.33 -10.41 -9.07
N ASN A 133 1.13 -9.17 -8.60
CA ASN A 133 2.21 -8.34 -8.08
C ASN A 133 2.10 -8.25 -6.56
N ILE A 134 3.22 -8.45 -5.88
CA ILE A 134 3.29 -8.40 -4.42
C ILE A 134 4.60 -7.76 -3.97
N ALA A 135 4.54 -6.94 -2.92
CA ALA A 135 5.71 -6.43 -2.23
C ALA A 135 5.48 -6.40 -0.73
N VAL A 136 6.58 -6.50 0.01
CA VAL A 136 6.64 -6.27 1.46
C VAL A 136 7.67 -5.18 1.73
N LEU A 137 7.25 -4.16 2.47
CA LEU A 137 8.04 -3.01 2.87
C LEU A 137 8.17 -3.04 4.39
N CYS A 138 9.40 -3.02 4.89
CA CYS A 138 9.73 -2.77 6.29
C CYS A 138 9.94 -1.28 6.47
N VAL A 139 8.94 -0.64 7.06
CA VAL A 139 8.96 0.78 7.38
C VAL A 139 9.57 0.94 8.77
N PRO A 140 10.60 1.78 8.98
CA PRO A 140 11.28 1.92 10.26
C PRO A 140 10.48 2.77 11.25
N THR A 141 9.33 2.25 11.64
CA THR A 141 8.41 2.76 12.65
C THR A 141 7.81 1.57 13.39
N PRO A 142 7.87 1.50 14.72
CA PRO A 142 7.32 0.38 15.47
C PRO A 142 5.80 0.30 15.28
N THR A 143 5.27 -0.91 15.08
CA THR A 143 3.81 -1.14 15.00
C THR A 143 3.05 -0.56 16.20
N SER A 144 3.65 -0.61 17.39
CA SER A 144 3.08 -0.07 18.62
C SER A 144 2.89 1.46 18.61
N ALA A 145 3.63 2.21 17.79
CA ALA A 145 3.50 3.67 17.73
C ALA A 145 2.19 4.13 17.08
N TRP A 146 1.66 3.41 16.10
CA TRP A 146 0.38 3.74 15.48
C TRP A 146 -0.77 2.87 16.00
N ARG A 147 -0.51 1.59 16.31
CA ARG A 147 -1.53 0.64 16.78
C ARG A 147 -1.92 0.85 18.24
N GLY A 148 -1.00 1.38 19.05
CA GLY A 148 -1.10 1.44 20.50
C GLY A 148 -0.62 0.15 21.17
N ARG A 149 -0.58 0.16 22.51
CA ARG A 149 -0.15 -0.97 23.34
C ARG A 149 -1.34 -1.81 23.81
N SER A 150 -1.30 -3.13 23.56
CA SER A 150 -2.31 -4.08 24.05
C SER A 150 -2.10 -4.48 25.52
N ASP A 151 -0.93 -4.19 26.10
CA ASP A 151 -0.42 -4.69 27.37
C ASP A 151 -0.44 -3.66 28.51
N ALA A 152 -1.05 -2.48 28.32
CA ALA A 152 -1.16 -1.47 29.38
C ALA A 152 -2.39 -1.75 30.28
N PRO A 153 -2.22 -2.25 31.52
CA PRO A 153 -3.32 -2.39 32.47
C PRO A 153 -3.73 -1.00 32.99
N GLY A 154 -4.67 -0.36 32.30
CA GLY A 154 -5.21 0.94 32.68
C GLY A 154 -5.89 1.62 31.49
N ARG A 155 -7.22 1.68 31.52
CA ARG A 155 -8.10 2.22 30.46
C ARG A 155 -8.03 3.76 30.28
N SER A 156 -6.96 4.43 30.73
CA SER A 156 -6.91 5.89 30.75
C SER A 156 -5.58 6.40 30.17
N GLU A 157 -5.67 6.93 28.95
CA GLU A 157 -4.99 8.15 28.45
C GLU A 157 -4.17 8.09 27.15
N GLN A 158 -4.03 6.95 26.46
CA GLN A 158 -3.54 6.98 25.07
C GLN A 158 -4.37 6.10 24.13
N THR A 159 -5.49 6.67 23.66
CA THR A 159 -6.18 6.20 22.44
C THR A 159 -5.15 6.15 21.32
N SER A 160 -4.95 4.99 20.70
CA SER A 160 -3.94 4.84 19.66
C SER A 160 -4.24 5.68 18.43
N VAL A 161 -3.22 5.96 17.61
CA VAL A 161 -3.42 6.71 16.35
C VAL A 161 -4.47 6.01 15.47
N LEU A 162 -4.43 4.68 15.39
CA LEU A 162 -5.42 3.89 14.66
C LEU A 162 -6.84 4.08 15.22
N GLU A 163 -7.00 4.04 16.54
CA GLU A 163 -8.32 4.20 17.16
C GLU A 163 -8.86 5.63 16.94
N GLN A 164 -8.01 6.65 17.07
CA GLN A 164 -8.37 8.03 16.75
C GLN A 164 -8.77 8.17 15.28
N PHE A 165 -7.98 7.63 14.36
CA PHE A 165 -8.27 7.65 12.91
C PHE A 165 -9.57 6.92 12.56
N THR A 166 -9.88 5.83 13.26
CA THR A 166 -11.11 5.04 13.05
C THR A 166 -12.35 5.79 13.56
N GLN A 167 -12.21 6.53 14.66
CA GLN A 167 -13.32 7.24 15.31
C GLN A 167 -13.51 8.67 14.78
N GLN A 168 -12.46 9.30 14.26
CA GLN A 168 -12.46 10.70 13.86
C GLN A 168 -12.23 10.83 12.35
N ARG A 169 -13.07 11.64 11.70
CA ARG A 169 -12.95 11.95 10.26
C ARG A 169 -12.34 13.32 9.97
N VAL A 170 -11.80 13.98 11.01
CA VAL A 170 -11.23 15.32 10.89
C VAL A 170 -9.91 15.33 10.12
N ILE A 171 -9.13 14.24 10.23
CA ILE A 171 -7.84 14.10 9.56
C ILE A 171 -8.08 13.79 8.07
N VAL A 172 -8.79 12.70 7.80
CA VAL A 172 -9.27 12.33 6.46
C VAL A 172 -10.66 11.70 6.58
N ASP A 173 -11.62 12.18 5.77
CA ASP A 173 -12.91 11.52 5.58
C ASP A 173 -12.75 10.37 4.56
N MET A 174 -12.39 9.19 5.09
CA MET A 174 -12.14 8.01 4.25
C MET A 174 -13.41 7.54 3.53
N PRO A 175 -14.63 7.53 4.12
CA PRO A 175 -15.85 7.27 3.36
C PRO A 175 -16.02 8.18 2.13
N ALA A 176 -15.75 9.48 2.26
CA ALA A 176 -15.83 10.40 1.12
C ALA A 176 -14.77 10.05 0.05
N LEU A 177 -13.54 9.76 0.47
CA LEU A 177 -12.46 9.35 -0.43
C LEU A 177 -12.76 8.03 -1.15
N VAL A 178 -13.30 7.04 -0.43
CA VAL A 178 -13.75 5.76 -1.01
C VAL A 178 -14.83 5.99 -2.06
N LEU A 179 -15.87 6.77 -1.75
CA LEU A 179 -16.95 7.06 -2.71
C LEU A 179 -16.43 7.76 -3.96
N ARG A 180 -15.47 8.68 -3.81
CA ARG A 180 -14.81 9.34 -4.92
C ARG A 180 -14.07 8.35 -5.82
N TRP A 181 -13.29 7.45 -5.24
CA TRP A 181 -12.60 6.40 -5.99
C TRP A 181 -13.57 5.42 -6.63
N LEU A 182 -14.64 5.02 -5.94
CA LEU A 182 -15.70 4.18 -6.48
C LEU A 182 -16.37 4.83 -7.70
N GLY A 183 -16.64 6.13 -7.66
CA GLY A 183 -17.16 6.88 -8.81
C GLY A 183 -16.26 6.77 -10.05
N PHE A 184 -14.94 6.91 -9.86
CA PHE A 184 -13.95 6.75 -10.94
C PHE A 184 -13.83 5.31 -11.44
N VAL A 185 -13.63 4.34 -10.55
CA VAL A 185 -13.42 2.93 -10.94
C VAL A 185 -14.70 2.26 -11.48
N TRP A 186 -15.89 2.72 -11.10
CA TRP A 186 -17.13 2.30 -11.74
C TRP A 186 -17.40 3.04 -13.05
N GLY A 187 -16.75 4.17 -13.28
CA GLY A 187 -16.99 5.03 -14.45
C GLY A 187 -18.37 5.68 -14.39
N VAL A 188 -18.82 6.00 -13.17
CA VAL A 188 -20.13 6.63 -12.94
C VAL A 188 -19.96 8.14 -12.97
N GLY A 189 -20.82 8.80 -13.75
CA GLY A 189 -20.81 10.25 -13.91
C GLY A 189 -19.57 10.77 -14.65
N LYS A 190 -19.21 12.03 -14.39
CA LYS A 190 -18.01 12.69 -14.94
C LYS A 190 -16.83 12.60 -13.97
N SER A 191 -16.69 11.48 -13.26
CA SER A 191 -15.65 11.29 -12.25
C SER A 191 -14.28 11.21 -12.93
N GLY A 192 -13.48 12.26 -12.80
CA GLY A 192 -12.10 12.33 -13.31
C GLY A 192 -11.15 11.44 -12.51
N ASN A 193 -9.90 11.36 -12.96
CA ASN A 193 -8.84 10.63 -12.26
C ASN A 193 -8.55 11.27 -10.88
N PRO A 194 -8.84 10.62 -9.74
CA PRO A 194 -8.68 11.22 -8.41
C PRO A 194 -7.25 11.66 -8.12
N VAL A 195 -6.27 10.93 -8.65
CA VAL A 195 -4.83 11.22 -8.49
C VAL A 195 -4.50 12.61 -9.04
N LEU A 196 -5.06 13.00 -10.19
CA LEU A 196 -4.80 14.32 -10.80
C LEU A 196 -5.32 15.49 -9.96
N ASP A 197 -6.33 15.25 -9.14
CA ASP A 197 -6.94 16.25 -8.27
C ASP A 197 -6.29 16.26 -6.86
N GLY A 198 -5.26 15.45 -6.64
CA GLY A 198 -4.54 15.36 -5.36
C GLY A 198 -5.14 14.38 -4.35
N ASP A 199 -6.08 13.53 -4.77
CA ASP A 199 -6.66 12.50 -3.92
C ASP A 199 -5.95 11.16 -4.13
N GLY A 200 -5.27 10.72 -3.08
CA GLY A 200 -4.53 9.47 -3.01
C GLY A 200 -5.43 8.25 -2.96
N VAL A 201 -4.86 7.06 -3.14
CA VAL A 201 -5.60 5.79 -3.08
C VAL A 201 -5.96 5.51 -1.61
N PRO A 202 -7.20 5.12 -1.27
CA PRO A 202 -7.64 5.08 0.13
C PRO A 202 -6.76 4.24 1.05
N SER A 203 -6.31 3.07 0.59
CA SER A 203 -5.40 2.22 1.35
C SER A 203 -4.07 2.88 1.67
N ALA A 204 -3.47 3.57 0.70
CA ALA A 204 -2.22 4.29 0.90
C ALA A 204 -2.41 5.53 1.79
N VAL A 205 -3.50 6.27 1.61
CA VAL A 205 -3.81 7.45 2.45
C VAL A 205 -3.97 7.06 3.92
N MET A 206 -4.63 5.94 4.22
CA MET A 206 -4.70 5.41 5.57
C MET A 206 -3.30 5.14 6.13
N ILE A 207 -2.49 4.37 5.40
CA ILE A 207 -1.15 3.95 5.86
C ILE A 207 -0.24 5.15 6.06
N GLU A 208 -0.18 6.08 5.11
CA GLU A 208 0.59 7.32 5.21
C GLU A 208 0.17 8.12 6.43
N THR A 209 -1.13 8.29 6.65
CA THR A 209 -1.66 9.05 7.80
C THR A 209 -1.22 8.44 9.13
N LEU A 210 -1.32 7.10 9.26
CA LEU A 210 -0.95 6.40 10.49
C LEU A 210 0.56 6.44 10.75
N VAL A 211 1.36 6.21 9.72
CA VAL A 211 2.83 6.14 9.81
C VAL A 211 3.44 7.54 9.99
N THR A 212 2.90 8.56 9.31
CA THR A 212 3.28 9.97 9.50
C THR A 212 2.97 10.43 10.92
N ALA A 213 1.79 10.10 11.46
CA ALA A 213 1.46 10.39 12.85
C ALA A 213 2.36 9.66 13.86
N ALA A 214 2.93 8.50 13.46
CA ALA A 214 3.95 7.79 14.21
C ALA A 214 5.39 8.28 13.93
N GLY A 215 5.56 9.35 13.15
CA GLY A 215 6.79 10.09 12.97
C GLY A 215 7.60 9.75 11.72
N TYR A 216 7.09 8.91 10.81
CA TYR A 216 7.78 8.55 9.56
C TYR A 216 6.95 8.92 8.33
N ASP A 217 7.57 9.60 7.38
CA ASP A 217 6.92 10.05 6.15
C ASP A 217 7.22 9.05 5.03
N LEU A 218 6.19 8.35 4.53
CA LEU A 218 6.32 7.33 3.49
C LEU A 218 6.28 7.92 2.08
N THR A 219 5.88 9.17 1.93
CA THR A 219 5.85 9.88 0.65
C THR A 219 6.40 11.30 0.80
N PRO A 220 7.72 11.45 1.04
CA PRO A 220 8.30 12.74 1.34
C PRO A 220 7.98 13.82 0.31
N GLY A 221 7.48 14.95 0.79
CA GLY A 221 7.12 16.11 -0.05
C GLY A 221 5.75 16.01 -0.71
N LEU A 222 4.93 15.02 -0.37
CA LEU A 222 3.50 14.98 -0.70
C LEU A 222 2.67 15.21 0.56
N ASP A 223 1.47 15.74 0.36
CA ASP A 223 0.47 15.73 1.41
C ASP A 223 0.00 14.28 1.63
N SER A 224 -0.18 13.86 2.89
CA SER A 224 -0.62 12.50 3.23
C SER A 224 -1.91 12.09 2.52
N ARG A 225 -2.79 13.06 2.22
CA ARG A 225 -4.03 12.82 1.47
C ARG A 225 -3.80 12.42 0.01
N ALA A 226 -2.61 12.66 -0.53
CA ALA A 226 -2.22 12.36 -1.91
C ALA A 226 -1.41 11.06 -2.05
N ALA A 227 -1.25 10.30 -0.96
CA ALA A 227 -0.46 9.07 -0.93
C ALA A 227 -1.03 7.98 -1.85
N THR A 228 -0.15 7.21 -2.50
CA THR A 228 -0.52 6.12 -3.40
C THR A 228 0.42 4.93 -3.24
N PRO A 229 -0.02 3.68 -3.56
CA PRO A 229 0.84 2.51 -3.53
C PRO A 229 2.07 2.66 -4.43
N GLU A 230 1.92 3.28 -5.61
CA GLU A 230 3.07 3.62 -6.47
C GLU A 230 4.01 4.61 -5.77
N GLY A 231 3.47 5.60 -5.04
CA GLY A 231 4.27 6.52 -4.23
C GLY A 231 5.15 5.78 -3.23
N PHE A 232 4.58 4.84 -2.46
CA PHE A 232 5.34 4.02 -1.51
C PHE A 232 6.45 3.22 -2.18
N TRP A 233 6.16 2.58 -3.31
CA TRP A 233 7.16 1.82 -4.07
C TRP A 233 8.29 2.71 -4.57
N GLN A 234 7.98 3.91 -5.03
CA GLN A 234 8.96 4.87 -5.54
C GLN A 234 9.81 5.47 -4.40
N THR A 235 9.20 5.72 -3.24
CA THR A 235 9.93 6.06 -2.00
C THR A 235 10.93 4.96 -1.65
N ALA A 236 10.48 3.71 -1.58
CA ALA A 236 11.34 2.58 -1.23
C ALA A 236 12.53 2.42 -2.19
N ARG A 237 12.36 2.72 -3.48
CA ARG A 237 13.42 2.60 -4.49
C ARG A 237 14.36 3.79 -4.55
N TRP A 238 13.84 5.02 -4.47
CA TRP A 238 14.61 6.21 -4.87
C TRP A 238 14.84 7.20 -3.74
N TRP A 239 14.15 7.12 -2.61
CA TRP A 239 14.27 8.11 -1.54
C TRP A 239 15.21 7.71 -0.40
N HIS A 240 15.94 6.60 -0.57
CA HIS A 240 16.86 6.11 0.45
C HIS A 240 17.96 7.12 0.82
N THR A 241 18.47 7.89 -0.15
CA THR A 241 19.46 8.95 0.11
C THR A 241 18.89 10.09 0.95
N TYR A 242 17.63 10.46 0.74
CA TYR A 242 16.95 11.50 1.53
C TYR A 242 16.85 11.09 3.01
N PHE A 243 16.44 9.85 3.28
CA PHE A 243 16.37 9.36 4.67
C PHE A 243 17.75 9.29 5.31
N ALA A 244 18.77 8.83 4.57
CA ALA A 244 20.14 8.80 5.07
C ALA A 244 20.66 10.20 5.45
N LEU A 245 20.33 11.24 4.65
CA LEU A 245 20.69 12.64 4.97
C LEU A 245 19.98 13.18 6.22
N GLN A 246 18.84 12.59 6.60
CA GLN A 246 18.08 12.94 7.80
C GLN A 246 18.39 12.02 9.00
N ASP A 247 19.42 11.18 8.91
CA ASP A 247 19.76 10.17 9.91
C ASP A 247 18.56 9.24 10.23
N ARG A 248 17.75 8.96 9.20
CA ARG A 248 16.60 8.06 9.24
C ARG A 248 16.91 6.80 8.45
N ARG A 249 16.43 5.66 8.95
CA ARG A 249 16.53 4.39 8.22
C ARG A 249 15.68 4.46 6.94
N PRO A 250 16.22 4.07 5.77
CA PRO A 250 15.41 3.92 4.57
C PRO A 250 14.50 2.70 4.67
N VAL A 251 13.43 2.68 3.88
CA VAL A 251 12.57 1.49 3.74
C VAL A 251 13.40 0.37 3.11
N ARG A 252 13.31 -0.84 3.68
CA ARG A 252 13.87 -2.07 3.12
C ARG A 252 12.75 -3.04 2.77
N GLY A 253 13.04 -4.08 2.01
CA GLY A 253 12.02 -5.06 1.67
C GLY A 253 12.25 -5.76 0.34
N TYR A 254 11.20 -6.40 -0.16
CA TYR A 254 11.24 -7.15 -1.40
C TYR A 254 9.98 -6.94 -2.21
N TYR A 255 10.09 -7.08 -3.53
CA TYR A 255 8.94 -7.02 -4.42
C TYR A 255 9.07 -8.03 -5.57
N TRP A 256 7.92 -8.38 -6.15
CA TRP A 256 7.82 -9.17 -7.36
C TRP A 256 6.73 -8.60 -8.27
N VAL A 257 7.09 -8.34 -9.53
CA VAL A 257 6.18 -7.83 -10.55
C VAL A 257 6.06 -8.85 -11.68
N ALA A 258 5.05 -9.71 -11.58
CA ALA A 258 4.75 -10.69 -12.63
C ALA A 258 3.91 -10.10 -13.77
N ASP A 259 3.02 -9.15 -13.45
CA ASP A 259 2.07 -8.57 -14.40
C ASP A 259 2.37 -7.08 -14.61
N ARG A 260 2.97 -6.78 -15.77
CA ARG A 260 3.19 -5.42 -16.25
C ARG A 260 2.08 -5.08 -17.21
N LEU A 261 1.31 -4.04 -16.90
CA LEU A 261 0.32 -3.48 -17.82
C LEU A 261 1.09 -2.63 -18.83
N ASP A 262 1.86 -3.27 -19.70
CA ASP A 262 2.54 -2.56 -20.77
C ASP A 262 1.49 -2.01 -21.73
N TYR A 263 1.61 -0.73 -22.09
CA TYR A 263 0.91 -0.19 -23.24
C TYR A 263 1.56 -0.79 -24.49
N ALA A 264 1.28 -2.06 -24.79
CA ALA A 264 1.48 -2.54 -26.13
C ALA A 264 0.41 -1.81 -26.97
N PRO A 265 0.78 -0.85 -27.86
CA PRO A 265 -0.18 -0.38 -28.84
C PRO A 265 -0.68 -1.63 -29.53
N SER A 266 -1.98 -1.89 -29.38
CA SER A 266 -2.64 -3.09 -29.86
C SER A 266 -2.04 -3.48 -31.20
N ARG A 267 -1.49 -4.70 -31.30
CA ARG A 267 -1.45 -5.39 -32.58
C ARG A 267 -2.90 -5.50 -33.03
N LEU A 268 -3.38 -4.45 -33.71
CA LEU A 268 -4.46 -4.56 -34.66
C LEU A 268 -4.03 -5.72 -35.53
N ARG A 269 -4.70 -6.86 -35.35
CA ARG A 269 -4.62 -7.96 -36.29
C ARG A 269 -4.99 -7.34 -37.63
N ALA A 270 -3.99 -7.14 -38.48
CA ALA A 270 -4.18 -6.91 -39.89
C ALA A 270 -4.80 -8.20 -40.43
N GLY A 271 -6.13 -8.23 -40.36
CA GLY A 271 -7.00 -9.25 -40.90
C GLY A 271 -8.13 -8.52 -41.61
N ALA A 272 -7.79 -7.98 -42.79
CA ALA A 272 -8.69 -7.68 -43.89
C ALA A 272 -7.88 -7.88 -45.18
#